data_AF-M4SFV8-F1
#
_entry.id   AF-M4SFV8-F1
#
_cell.length_a   1.000
_cell.length_b   1.000
_cell.length_c   1.000
_cell.angle_alpha   90.00
_cell.angle_beta   90.00
_cell.angle_gamma   90.00
#
_symmetry.space_group_name_H-M   'P 1'
#
loop_
_entity.id
_entity.type
_entity.pdbx_description
1 polymer ?
#
loop_
_entity_poly.entity_id
_entity_poly.type
_entity_poly.pdbx_seq_one_letter_code
_entity_poly.pdbx_strand_id
1 'polypeptide(L)' 'MRDRPGRWRTVRAVLQPAGQGAVGAEPVPAYLLACDIQTAPIEREAISIAEAVRWASAQPWPVDLYLHDDGG' A
#
# COMPACT_ATOMS: atom_id res chain seq x y z
N MET A 1 -10.17 -13.91 26.97
CA MET A 1 -9.96 -13.18 25.70
C MET A 1 -9.62 -14.22 24.64
N ARG A 2 -10.52 -14.44 23.68
CA ARG A 2 -10.32 -15.41 22.60
C ARG A 2 -9.42 -14.75 21.56
N ASP A 3 -8.17 -15.14 21.53
CA ASP A 3 -7.26 -14.92 20.40
C ASP A 3 -8.00 -15.40 19.13
N ARG A 4 -8.37 -14.48 18.23
CA ARG A 4 -9.05 -14.85 16.97
C ARG A 4 -7.99 -15.50 16.08
N PRO A 5 -8.02 -16.83 15.81
CA PRO A 5 -6.87 -17.56 15.24
C PRO A 5 -6.59 -17.28 13.74
N GLY A 6 -7.10 -16.18 13.20
CA GLY A 6 -7.06 -15.86 11.77
C GLY A 6 -6.77 -14.40 11.42
N ARG A 7 -6.54 -13.52 12.40
CA ARG A 7 -6.16 -12.13 12.09
C ARG A 7 -4.82 -12.09 11.36
N TRP A 8 -4.75 -11.28 10.31
CA TRP A 8 -3.57 -11.02 9.48
C TRP A 8 -3.05 -12.20 8.65
N ARG A 9 -3.81 -13.29 8.50
CA ARG A 9 -3.44 -14.39 7.61
C ARG A 9 -3.46 -13.95 6.14
N THR A 10 -4.50 -13.20 5.79
CA THR A 10 -4.67 -12.54 4.50
C THR A 10 -5.04 -11.09 4.73
N VAL A 11 -4.57 -10.23 3.85
CA VAL A 11 -4.77 -8.79 3.93
C VAL A 11 -5.22 -8.27 2.57
N ARG A 12 -6.06 -7.23 2.62
CA ARG A 12 -6.19 -6.28 1.53
C ARG A 12 -5.08 -5.24 1.67
N ALA A 13 -4.21 -5.19 0.66
CA ALA A 13 -3.11 -4.25 0.56
C ALA A 13 -3.45 -3.17 -0.46
N VAL A 14 -3.25 -1.90 -0.08
CA VAL A 14 -3.39 -0.74 -0.96
C VAL A 14 -2.04 -0.05 -1.05
N LEU A 15 -1.57 0.19 -2.27
CA LEU A 15 -0.39 1.00 -2.54
C LEU A 15 -0.81 2.35 -3.10
N GLN A 16 -0.16 3.38 -2.60
CA GLN A 16 -0.26 4.74 -3.11
C GLN A 16 1.15 5.29 -3.31
N PRO A 17 1.36 6.21 -4.26
CA PRO A 17 2.60 6.99 -4.32
C PRO A 17 2.95 7.62 -2.96
N ALA A 18 4.20 7.45 -2.53
CA ALA A 18 4.65 7.93 -1.22
C ALA A 18 4.44 9.45 -1.04
N GLY A 19 3.86 9.84 0.09
CA GLY A 19 3.62 11.24 0.45
C GLY A 19 2.36 11.84 -0.17
N GLN A 20 1.59 11.08 -0.95
CA GLN A 20 0.28 11.47 -1.44
C GLN A 20 -0.75 11.37 -0.29
N GLY A 21 -0.79 12.40 0.58
CA GLY A 21 -1.70 12.44 1.73
C GLY A 21 -1.12 13.04 3.01
N ALA A 22 0.18 13.36 3.04
CA ALA A 22 0.78 14.09 4.16
C ALA A 22 0.31 15.55 4.17
N VAL A 23 -0.22 16.02 5.30
CA VAL A 23 -0.64 17.41 5.49
C VAL A 23 0.59 18.31 5.32
N GLY A 24 0.59 19.17 4.30
CA GLY A 24 1.70 20.07 3.98
C GLY A 24 2.74 19.50 3.01
N ALA A 25 2.53 18.32 2.43
CA ALA A 25 3.34 17.87 1.30
C ALA A 25 2.98 18.67 0.03
N GLU A 26 3.98 18.87 -0.83
CA GLU A 26 3.79 19.42 -2.18
C GLU A 26 2.64 18.66 -2.89
N PRO A 27 1.74 19.35 -3.59
CA PRO A 27 0.51 18.77 -4.13
C PRO A 27 0.78 17.61 -5.11
N VAL A 28 1.99 17.53 -5.68
CA VAL A 28 2.45 16.42 -6.51
C VAL A 28 3.95 16.19 -6.26
N PRO A 29 4.35 15.06 -5.65
CA PRO A 29 5.76 14.69 -5.55
C PRO A 29 6.48 14.68 -6.92
N ALA A 30 7.69 15.22 -6.99
CA ALA A 30 8.43 15.37 -8.25
C ALA A 30 8.65 14.05 -9.02
N TYR A 31 8.73 12.92 -8.32
CA TYR A 31 8.86 11.60 -8.95
C TYR A 31 7.61 11.21 -9.76
N LEU A 32 6.41 11.68 -9.38
CA LEU A 32 5.19 11.44 -10.14
C LEU A 32 5.20 12.14 -11.50
N LEU A 33 5.75 13.36 -11.54
CA LEU A 33 5.90 14.14 -12.77
C LEU A 33 6.99 13.56 -13.68
N ALA A 34 8.05 12.98 -13.10
CA ALA A 34 9.19 12.46 -13.85
C ALA A 34 8.95 11.09 -14.50
N CYS A 35 8.02 10.29 -13.96
CA CYS A 35 7.89 8.88 -14.33
C CYS A 35 6.53 8.50 -14.95
N ASP A 36 5.66 9.48 -15.24
CA ASP A 36 4.26 9.26 -15.69
C ASP A 36 3.55 8.18 -14.86
N ILE A 37 3.75 8.28 -13.54
CA ILE A 37 3.28 7.26 -12.61
C ILE A 37 1.79 7.46 -12.41
N GLN A 38 1.04 6.37 -12.59
CA GLN A 38 -0.37 6.33 -12.24
C GLN A 38 -0.55 6.73 -10.76
N THR A 39 -1.15 7.89 -10.55
CA THR A 39 -1.41 8.47 -9.21
C THR A 39 -2.60 7.84 -8.50
N ALA A 40 -3.30 6.94 -9.18
CA ALA A 40 -4.41 6.20 -8.63
C ALA A 40 -3.89 5.09 -7.70
N PRO A 41 -4.49 4.91 -6.51
CA PRO A 41 -4.18 3.78 -5.66
C PRO A 41 -4.38 2.46 -6.40
N ILE A 42 -3.49 1.50 -6.17
CA ILE A 42 -3.63 0.12 -6.67
C ILE A 42 -3.83 -0.80 -5.47
N GLU A 43 -4.65 -1.84 -5.65
CA GLU A 43 -5.03 -2.73 -4.55
C GLU A 43 -4.94 -4.20 -4.92
N ARG A 44 -4.69 -5.04 -3.91
CA ARG A 44 -4.73 -6.49 -3.97
C ARG A 44 -5.38 -7.04 -2.72
N GLU A 45 -6.26 -8.01 -2.89
CA GLU A 45 -7.03 -8.63 -1.81
C GLU A 45 -6.54 -10.06 -1.56
N ALA A 46 -6.82 -10.58 -0.36
CA ALA A 46 -6.56 -11.97 0.01
C ALA A 46 -5.08 -12.42 -0.16
N ILE A 47 -4.12 -11.50 -0.06
CA ILE A 47 -2.67 -11.81 -0.12
C ILE A 47 -2.06 -11.89 1.27
N SER A 48 -0.91 -12.54 1.44
CA SER A 48 -0.16 -12.48 2.69
C SER A 48 0.56 -11.13 2.86
N ILE A 49 0.90 -10.76 4.12
CA ILE A 49 1.73 -9.57 4.40
C ILE A 49 3.05 -9.62 3.64
N ALA A 50 3.69 -10.80 3.56
CA ALA A 50 4.96 -10.96 2.87
C ALA A 50 4.84 -10.69 1.36
N GLU A 51 3.73 -11.12 0.74
CA GLU A 51 3.42 -10.79 -0.65
C GLU A 51 3.15 -9.31 -0.84
N ALA A 52 2.44 -8.67 0.09
CA ALA A 52 2.17 -7.23 0.05
C ALA A 52 3.47 -6.41 0.10
N VAL A 53 4.40 -6.76 1.01
CA VAL A 53 5.70 -6.10 1.14
C VAL A 53 6.57 -6.31 -0.11
N ARG A 54 6.60 -7.53 -0.65
CA ARG A 54 7.32 -7.81 -1.91
C ARG A 54 6.74 -7.03 -3.08
N TRP A 55 5.41 -6.92 -3.14
CA TRP A 55 4.73 -6.16 -4.18
C TRP A 55 5.01 -4.65 -4.09
N ALA A 56 5.02 -4.09 -2.87
CA ALA A 56 5.41 -2.70 -2.61
C ALA A 56 6.85 -2.43 -3.05
N SER A 57 7.77 -3.32 -2.66
CA SER A 57 9.21 -3.18 -2.97
C SER A 57 9.54 -3.33 -4.45
N ALA A 58 8.64 -3.93 -5.23
CA ALA A 58 8.80 -4.12 -6.67
C ALA A 58 8.29 -2.93 -7.51
N GLN A 59 7.68 -1.92 -6.88
CA GLN A 59 7.26 -0.72 -7.61
C GLN A 59 8.50 0.07 -8.05
N PRO A 60 8.52 0.62 -9.28
CA PRO A 60 9.64 1.43 -9.74
C PRO A 60 9.67 2.84 -9.13
N TRP A 61 8.80 3.11 -8.15
CA TRP A 61 8.70 4.38 -7.43
C TRP A 61 8.42 4.18 -5.95
N PRO A 62 8.72 5.18 -5.10
CA PRO A 62 8.39 5.14 -3.68
C PRO A 62 6.88 5.01 -3.46
N VAL A 63 6.46 4.08 -2.62
CA VAL A 63 5.04 3.85 -2.28
C VAL A 63 4.79 3.80 -0.78
N ASP A 64 3.62 4.25 -0.37
CA ASP A 64 3.02 3.98 0.93
C ASP A 64 2.17 2.71 0.85
N LEU A 65 2.42 1.75 1.75
CA LEU A 65 1.71 0.48 1.85
C LEU A 65 0.74 0.49 3.03
N TYR A 66 -0.56 0.42 2.72
CA TYR A 66 -1.63 0.28 3.69
C TYR A 66 -2.12 -1.17 3.72
N LEU A 67 -2.20 -1.77 4.91
CA LEU A 67 -2.67 -3.13 5.11
C LEU A 67 -3.94 -3.14 5.93
N HIS A 68 -4.96 -3.81 5.40
CA HIS A 68 -6.23 -4.04 6.05
C HIS A 68 -6.38 -5.54 6.26
N ASP A 69 -6.68 -5.94 7.49
CA ASP A 69 -6.98 -7.34 7.80
C ASP A 69 -8.29 -7.74 7.11
N ASP A 70 -8.27 -8.79 6.28
CA ASP A 70 -9.50 -9.34 5.68
C ASP A 70 -10.33 -10.14 6.74
N GLY A 71 -9.77 -10.30 7.94
CA GLY A 71 -10.30 -11.05 9.08
C GLY A 71 -11.18 -10.28 10.07
N GLY A 72 -12.14 -9.48 9.60
CA GLY A 72 -13.38 -9.10 10.34
C GLY A 72 -13.27 -8.12 11.51
#